data_AF-A0A7Y4TCI1-F1
#
_entry.id   AF-A0A7Y4TCI1-F1
#
_cell.length_a   1.000
_cell.length_b   1.000
_cell.length_c   1.000
_cell.angle_alpha   90.00
_cell.angle_beta   90.00
_cell.angle_gamma   90.00
#
_symmetry.space_group_name_H-M   'P 1'
#
loop_
_entity.id
_entity.type
_entity.pdbx_description
1 polymer ?
#
loop_
_entity_poly.entity_id
_entity_poly.type
_entity_poly.pdbx_seq_one_letter_code
_entity_poly.pdbx_strand_id
1 'polypeptide(L)'
;MALKTVALPTEHGGWGLLLEPLVVGVAAAPSGAGFAVAGAALAAFLMRHPLKLVASDIIARRRTPRTARALAFAVGYAAAGLLCLTAAVRLSGASLLLPAVIVAPLALTQLGFDVRNRSRGLVPEICGSLALAASAACIGLAAGWPPAPAATLSAVTAARTLPAVLTVRAQVLRLRGADASPVSPSVAQAAALVAVAALAVVDAVPVRLVWIWAALTARGLWSLHGRVRHVRPQRIGIEELLVGLMVALVSGLLLSGHQARISAATISTTAARPARGYAVAPAASMVNTVTTNARGPIGHSNPSTMRSRSRSSVNRRPTSAPTR
;
A
#
# COMPACT_ATOMS: atom_id res chain seq x y z
N MET A 1 34.10 2.22 -12.34
CA MET A 1 33.03 1.90 -11.37
C MET A 1 31.92 1.12 -12.08
N ALA A 2 31.52 -0.04 -11.55
CA ALA A 2 30.47 -0.86 -12.15
C ALA A 2 29.10 -0.18 -12.04
N LEU A 3 28.35 -0.05 -13.15
CA LEU A 3 27.01 0.57 -13.17
C LEU A 3 26.03 -0.07 -12.18
N LYS A 4 26.22 -1.37 -11.89
CA LYS A 4 25.41 -2.16 -10.95
C LYS A 4 25.35 -1.56 -9.55
N THR A 5 26.46 -0.99 -9.05
CA THR A 5 26.51 -0.43 -7.68
C THR A 5 25.81 0.92 -7.55
N VAL A 6 25.46 1.55 -8.68
CA VAL A 6 24.70 2.80 -8.70
C VAL A 6 23.21 2.52 -8.91
N ALA A 7 22.89 1.56 -9.78
CA ALA A 7 21.53 1.29 -10.24
C ALA A 7 20.72 0.38 -9.31
N LEU A 8 21.35 -0.56 -8.60
CA LEU A 8 20.65 -1.57 -7.81
C LEU A 8 20.98 -1.46 -6.31
N PRO A 9 19.97 -1.60 -5.43
CA PRO A 9 20.21 -1.68 -4.00
C PRO A 9 20.97 -2.97 -3.68
N THR A 10 22.05 -2.84 -2.91
CA THR A 10 22.89 -3.95 -2.44
C THR A 10 22.33 -4.63 -1.19
N GLU A 11 21.30 -4.03 -0.57
CA GLU A 11 20.69 -4.54 0.65
C GLU A 11 19.70 -5.67 0.32
N HIS A 12 20.00 -6.88 0.78
CA HIS A 12 19.21 -8.08 0.46
C HIS A 12 17.86 -8.07 1.19
N GLY A 13 17.80 -7.47 2.38
CA GLY A 13 16.58 -7.38 3.19
C GLY A 13 15.49 -6.49 2.57
N GLY A 14 15.87 -5.47 1.81
CA GLY A 14 14.90 -4.59 1.14
C GLY A 14 14.07 -5.31 0.08
N TRP A 15 14.64 -6.33 -0.56
CA TRP A 15 13.94 -7.13 -1.59
C TRP A 15 12.79 -7.94 -1.02
N GLY A 16 12.93 -8.49 0.19
CA GLY A 16 11.83 -9.22 0.85
C GLY A 16 10.67 -8.31 1.21
N LEU A 17 10.98 -7.14 1.78
CA LEU A 17 9.96 -6.16 2.14
C LEU A 17 9.18 -5.62 0.93
N LEU A 18 9.81 -5.57 -0.24
CA LEU A 18 9.13 -5.23 -1.49
C LEU A 18 8.33 -6.41 -2.04
N LEU A 19 8.97 -7.58 -2.20
CA LEU A 19 8.38 -8.68 -2.97
C LEU A 19 7.20 -9.33 -2.22
N GLU A 20 7.24 -9.42 -0.89
CA GLU A 20 6.15 -10.01 -0.09
C GLU A 20 4.77 -9.40 -0.42
N PRO A 21 4.53 -8.07 -0.29
CA PRO A 21 3.22 -7.49 -0.60
C PRO A 21 2.84 -7.59 -2.08
N LEU A 22 3.81 -7.54 -2.99
CA LEU A 22 3.54 -7.69 -4.41
C LEU A 22 3.06 -9.11 -4.73
N VAL A 23 3.72 -10.12 -4.17
CA VAL A 23 3.33 -11.53 -4.32
C VAL A 23 1.98 -11.79 -3.68
N VAL A 24 1.72 -11.29 -2.46
CA VAL A 24 0.39 -11.40 -1.82
C VAL A 24 -0.69 -10.82 -2.73
N GLY A 25 -0.52 -9.58 -3.19
CA GLY A 25 -1.51 -8.89 -4.01
C GLY A 25 -1.76 -9.58 -5.35
N VAL A 26 -0.69 -9.91 -6.09
CA VAL A 26 -0.81 -10.53 -7.41
C VAL A 26 -1.36 -11.95 -7.34
N ALA A 27 -0.94 -12.74 -6.34
CA ALA A 27 -1.47 -14.09 -6.15
C ALA A 27 -2.93 -14.09 -5.68
N ALA A 28 -3.33 -13.07 -4.90
CA ALA A 28 -4.71 -12.92 -4.46
C ALA A 28 -5.65 -12.49 -5.59
N ALA A 29 -5.24 -11.49 -6.38
CA ALA A 29 -6.09 -10.82 -7.35
C ALA A 29 -5.33 -10.52 -8.66
N PRO A 30 -5.01 -11.54 -9.48
CA PRO A 30 -4.22 -11.37 -10.70
C PRO A 30 -4.98 -10.50 -11.71
N SER A 31 -4.38 -9.40 -12.14
CA SER A 31 -4.96 -8.47 -13.13
C SER A 31 -3.88 -7.63 -13.81
N GLY A 32 -4.13 -7.17 -15.04
CA GLY A 32 -3.20 -6.30 -15.77
C GLY A 32 -2.91 -4.99 -15.02
N ALA A 33 -3.95 -4.39 -14.40
CA ALA A 33 -3.79 -3.21 -13.57
C ALA A 33 -2.96 -3.50 -12.31
N GLY A 34 -3.17 -4.66 -11.66
CA GLY A 34 -2.37 -5.11 -10.53
C GLY A 34 -0.88 -5.29 -10.87
N PHE A 35 -0.56 -5.90 -12.02
CA PHE A 35 0.82 -5.99 -12.50
C PHE A 35 1.44 -4.61 -12.78
N ALA A 36 0.65 -3.66 -13.30
CA ALA A 36 1.10 -2.29 -13.48
C ALA A 36 1.36 -1.59 -12.12
N VAL A 37 0.53 -1.80 -11.10
CA VAL A 37 0.80 -1.33 -9.73
C VAL A 37 2.09 -1.94 -9.18
N ALA A 38 2.30 -3.25 -9.38
CA ALA A 38 3.53 -3.92 -8.94
C ALA A 38 4.78 -3.36 -9.64
N GLY A 39 4.69 -3.07 -10.95
CA GLY A 39 5.73 -2.40 -11.71
C GLY A 39 6.04 -0.99 -11.17
N ALA A 40 5.00 -0.22 -10.83
CA ALA A 40 5.17 1.11 -10.23
C ALA A 40 5.84 1.05 -8.85
N ALA A 41 5.44 0.10 -8.00
CA ALA A 41 6.04 -0.12 -6.68
C ALA A 41 7.52 -0.56 -6.79
N LEU A 42 7.83 -1.48 -7.71
CA LEU A 42 9.21 -1.90 -7.98
C LEU A 42 10.06 -0.73 -8.47
N ALA A 43 9.56 0.07 -9.41
CA ALA A 43 10.26 1.25 -9.91
C ALA A 43 10.52 2.28 -8.78
N ALA A 44 9.53 2.55 -7.93
CA ALA A 44 9.68 3.43 -6.78
C ALA A 44 10.72 2.91 -5.78
N PHE A 45 10.74 1.60 -5.52
CA PHE A 45 11.74 0.97 -4.66
C PHE A 45 13.16 1.08 -5.25
N LEU A 46 13.32 0.80 -6.56
CA LEU A 46 14.60 0.93 -7.25
C LEU A 46 15.10 2.38 -7.29
N MET A 47 14.20 3.34 -7.42
CA MET A 47 14.49 4.78 -7.41
C MET A 47 15.11 5.27 -6.10
N ARG A 48 14.84 4.61 -4.97
CA ARG A 48 15.31 5.01 -3.63
C ARG A 48 16.83 5.13 -3.54
N HIS A 49 17.57 4.16 -4.06
CA HIS A 49 19.03 4.14 -3.99
C HIS A 49 19.69 5.29 -4.78
N PRO A 50 19.40 5.50 -6.08
CA PRO A 50 19.96 6.61 -6.82
C PRO A 50 19.53 7.97 -6.26
N LEU A 51 18.28 8.12 -5.79
CA LEU A 51 17.84 9.36 -5.13
C LEU A 51 18.65 9.66 -3.87
N LYS A 52 18.92 8.64 -3.04
CA LYS A 52 19.76 8.79 -1.86
C LYS A 52 21.17 9.25 -2.22
N LEU A 53 21.78 8.69 -3.26
CA LEU A 53 23.11 9.10 -3.74
C LEU A 53 23.09 10.57 -4.17
N VAL A 54 22.13 10.97 -5.01
CA VAL A 54 21.98 12.35 -5.47
C VAL A 54 21.77 13.30 -4.30
N ALA A 55 20.85 12.99 -3.38
CA ALA A 55 20.58 13.82 -2.21
C ALA A 55 21.81 13.96 -1.31
N SER A 56 22.55 12.87 -1.08
CA SER A 56 23.77 12.90 -0.26
C SER A 56 24.86 13.77 -0.87
N ASP A 57 25.02 13.73 -2.20
CA ASP A 57 26.00 14.53 -2.93
C ASP A 57 25.60 16.03 -2.91
N ILE A 58 24.30 16.34 -3.08
CA ILE A 58 23.76 17.71 -2.97
C ILE A 58 24.00 18.29 -1.57
N ILE A 59 23.65 17.56 -0.51
CA ILE A 59 23.83 18.01 0.88
C ILE A 59 25.32 18.25 1.17
N ALA A 60 26.19 17.37 0.69
CA ALA A 60 27.64 17.52 0.84
C ALA A 60 28.26 18.58 -0.09
N ARG A 61 27.46 19.28 -0.91
CA ARG A 61 27.91 20.23 -1.94
C ARG A 61 28.99 19.66 -2.87
N ARG A 62 28.89 18.36 -3.18
CA ARG A 62 29.79 17.66 -4.10
C ARG A 62 29.05 17.32 -5.39
N ARG A 63 29.71 17.51 -6.52
CA ARG A 63 29.24 16.99 -7.81
C ARG A 63 30.29 16.02 -8.33
N THR A 64 29.92 14.76 -8.38
CA THR A 64 30.79 13.71 -8.92
C THR A 64 30.19 13.16 -10.22
N PRO A 65 30.99 12.54 -11.10
CA PRO A 65 30.45 11.82 -12.25
C PRO A 65 29.42 10.73 -11.87
N ARG A 66 29.51 10.22 -10.62
CA ARG A 66 28.53 9.30 -10.03
C ARG A 66 27.16 9.96 -9.84
N THR A 67 27.11 11.24 -9.48
CA THR A 67 25.87 12.00 -9.24
C THR A 67 25.03 12.10 -10.51
N ALA A 68 25.65 12.39 -11.66
CA ALA A 68 24.94 12.49 -12.95
C ALA A 68 24.31 11.14 -13.36
N ARG A 69 25.05 10.03 -13.19
CA ARG A 69 24.53 8.69 -13.48
C ARG A 69 23.41 8.28 -12.51
N ALA A 70 23.57 8.58 -11.23
CA ALA A 70 22.52 8.33 -10.25
C ALA A 70 21.24 9.10 -10.60
N LEU A 71 21.36 10.37 -11.01
CA LEU A 71 20.22 11.15 -11.47
C LEU A 71 19.55 10.54 -12.70
N ALA A 72 20.32 10.10 -13.70
CA ALA A 72 19.78 9.44 -14.88
C ALA A 72 18.98 8.17 -14.53
N PHE A 73 19.50 7.32 -13.63
CA PHE A 73 18.75 6.16 -13.13
C PHE A 73 17.49 6.57 -12.34
N ALA A 74 17.58 7.59 -11.48
CA ALA A 74 16.42 8.08 -10.75
C ALA A 74 15.31 8.56 -11.69
N VAL A 75 15.67 9.32 -12.73
CA VAL A 75 14.73 9.79 -13.76
C VAL A 75 14.15 8.60 -14.55
N GLY A 76 14.98 7.63 -14.94
CA GLY A 76 14.52 6.43 -15.65
C GLY A 76 13.52 5.61 -14.82
N TYR A 77 13.81 5.38 -13.55
CA TYR A 77 12.89 4.69 -12.65
C TYR A 77 11.63 5.51 -12.36
N ALA A 78 11.74 6.84 -12.22
CA ALA A 78 10.57 7.71 -12.07
C ALA A 78 9.66 7.65 -13.31
N ALA A 79 10.23 7.70 -14.51
CA ALA A 79 9.49 7.59 -15.76
C ALA A 79 8.81 6.22 -15.91
N ALA A 80 9.54 5.13 -15.65
CA ALA A 80 8.97 3.78 -15.66
C ALA A 80 7.84 3.64 -14.63
N GLY A 81 8.05 4.13 -13.41
CA GLY A 81 7.04 4.12 -12.34
C GLY A 81 5.80 4.92 -12.71
N LEU A 82 5.96 6.10 -13.29
CA LEU A 82 4.85 6.95 -13.74
C LEU A 82 4.08 6.32 -14.90
N LEU A 83 4.76 5.68 -15.86
CA LEU A 83 4.13 4.93 -16.95
C LEU A 83 3.28 3.78 -16.42
N CYS A 84 3.85 2.96 -15.52
CA CYS A 84 3.12 1.86 -14.88
C CYS A 84 1.93 2.36 -14.05
N LEU A 85 2.11 3.42 -13.26
CA LEU A 85 1.02 3.99 -12.45
C LEU A 85 -0.09 4.56 -13.33
N THR A 86 0.27 5.25 -14.42
CA THR A 86 -0.69 5.77 -15.40
C THR A 86 -1.46 4.63 -16.06
N ALA A 87 -0.78 3.56 -16.47
CA ALA A 87 -1.43 2.37 -17.01
C ALA A 87 -2.41 1.75 -16.00
N ALA A 88 -2.01 1.58 -14.74
CA ALA A 88 -2.88 1.07 -13.68
C ALA A 88 -4.14 1.92 -13.50
N VAL A 89 -3.99 3.24 -13.41
CA VAL A 89 -5.11 4.18 -13.24
C VAL A 89 -6.02 4.18 -14.48
N ARG A 90 -5.48 4.04 -15.68
CA ARG A 90 -6.29 3.92 -16.91
C ARG A 90 -7.07 2.61 -16.97
N LEU A 91 -6.52 1.53 -16.44
CA LEU A 91 -7.17 0.21 -16.45
C LEU A 91 -8.22 0.03 -15.34
N SER A 92 -8.04 0.67 -14.17
CA SER A 92 -8.89 0.40 -12.99
C SER A 92 -9.42 1.65 -12.28
N GLY A 93 -9.06 2.86 -12.72
CA GLY A 93 -9.45 4.12 -12.06
C GLY A 93 -8.52 4.54 -10.91
N ALA A 94 -8.73 5.75 -10.39
CA ALA A 94 -7.83 6.36 -9.40
C ALA A 94 -8.03 5.86 -7.96
N SER A 95 -9.11 5.14 -7.66
CA SER A 95 -9.40 4.61 -6.31
C SER A 95 -8.33 3.66 -5.81
N LEU A 96 -7.60 2.97 -6.71
CA LEU A 96 -6.46 2.12 -6.37
C LEU A 96 -5.33 2.87 -5.65
N LEU A 97 -5.27 4.20 -5.77
CA LEU A 97 -4.24 5.03 -5.14
C LEU A 97 -4.54 5.33 -3.67
N LEU A 98 -5.77 5.09 -3.21
CA LEU A 98 -6.20 5.46 -1.86
C LEU A 98 -5.31 4.86 -0.76
N PRO A 99 -4.95 3.57 -0.77
CA PRO A 99 -4.05 3.01 0.24
C PRO A 99 -2.66 3.68 0.21
N ALA A 100 -2.14 3.97 -0.98
CA ALA A 100 -0.84 4.64 -1.14
C ALA A 100 -0.87 6.08 -0.58
N VAL A 101 -1.96 6.83 -0.78
CA VAL A 101 -2.15 8.17 -0.21
C VAL A 101 -2.20 8.10 1.32
N ILE A 102 -2.93 7.13 1.88
CA ILE A 102 -3.05 6.94 3.34
C ILE A 102 -1.68 6.70 3.98
N VAL A 103 -0.83 5.88 3.36
CA VAL A 103 0.51 5.58 3.91
C VAL A 103 1.62 6.54 3.44
N ALA A 104 1.29 7.53 2.62
CA ALA A 104 2.27 8.50 2.11
C ALA A 104 3.09 9.17 3.22
N PRO A 105 2.53 9.56 4.39
CA PRO A 105 3.32 10.11 5.49
C PRO A 105 4.41 9.15 6.00
N LEU A 106 4.14 7.84 6.02
CA LEU A 106 5.12 6.81 6.41
C LEU A 106 6.24 6.69 5.38
N ALA A 107 5.88 6.66 4.09
CA ALA A 107 6.84 6.62 2.99
C ALA A 107 7.76 7.87 2.99
N LEU A 108 7.19 9.06 3.19
CA LEU A 108 7.92 10.31 3.30
C LEU A 108 8.83 10.35 4.53
N THR A 109 8.36 9.79 5.66
CA THR A 109 9.19 9.63 6.86
C THR A 109 10.41 8.77 6.55
N GLN A 110 10.23 7.59 5.95
CA GLN A 110 11.35 6.74 5.53
C GLN A 110 12.33 7.51 4.62
N LEU A 111 11.82 8.21 3.61
CA LEU A 111 12.64 8.97 2.67
C LEU A 111 13.46 10.07 3.38
N GLY A 112 12.86 10.77 4.35
CA GLY A 112 13.57 11.75 5.17
C GLY A 112 14.73 11.16 5.97
N PHE A 113 14.56 9.95 6.50
CA PHE A 113 15.65 9.20 7.16
C PHE A 113 16.71 8.72 6.16
N ASP A 114 16.31 8.32 4.95
CA ASP A 114 17.24 7.88 3.90
C ASP A 114 18.19 9.00 3.47
N VAL A 115 17.64 10.19 3.23
CA VAL A 115 18.40 11.38 2.84
C VAL A 115 19.41 11.79 3.93
N ARG A 116 19.08 11.54 5.21
CA ARG A 116 19.95 11.81 6.37
C ARG A 116 20.93 10.66 6.67
N ASN A 117 21.03 9.64 5.81
CA ASN A 117 21.83 8.43 6.02
C ASN A 117 21.48 7.65 7.30
N ARG A 118 20.25 7.76 7.80
CA ARG A 118 19.74 7.06 8.99
C ARG A 118 18.78 5.92 8.64
N SER A 119 18.91 5.36 7.43
CA SER A 119 18.02 4.33 6.87
C SER A 119 18.01 3.00 7.64
N ARG A 120 19.02 2.74 8.48
CA ARG A 120 19.17 1.53 9.31
C ARG A 120 18.58 1.65 10.72
N GLY A 121 17.85 2.75 10.96
CA GLY A 121 17.08 2.93 12.19
C GLY A 121 15.84 2.04 12.19
N LEU A 122 15.34 1.69 13.36
CA LEU A 122 14.11 0.89 13.48
C LEU A 122 12.89 1.63 12.91
N VAL A 123 12.77 2.92 13.19
CA VAL A 123 11.65 3.76 12.71
C VAL A 123 11.53 3.73 11.18
N PRO A 124 12.56 4.07 10.38
CA PRO A 124 12.44 4.01 8.93
C PRO A 124 12.21 2.59 8.39
N GLU A 125 12.70 1.54 9.05
CA GLU A 125 12.41 0.15 8.66
C GLU A 125 10.91 -0.20 8.84
N ILE A 126 10.31 0.25 9.94
CA ILE A 126 8.86 0.07 10.21
C ILE A 126 8.02 0.91 9.24
N CYS A 127 8.34 2.20 9.08
CA CYS A 127 7.62 3.08 8.16
C CYS A 127 7.69 2.56 6.72
N GLY A 128 8.87 2.06 6.31
CA GLY A 128 9.11 1.47 5.02
C GLY A 128 8.30 0.22 4.74
N SER A 129 8.35 -0.74 5.68
CA SER A 129 7.61 -2.00 5.56
C SER A 129 6.10 -1.77 5.52
N LEU A 130 5.56 -0.87 6.34
CA LEU A 130 4.14 -0.50 6.30
C LEU A 130 3.75 0.20 4.99
N ALA A 131 4.58 1.13 4.51
CA ALA A 131 4.34 1.81 3.24
C ALA A 131 4.32 0.81 2.06
N LEU A 132 5.25 -0.15 2.05
CA LEU A 132 5.29 -1.20 1.03
C LEU A 132 4.11 -2.17 1.18
N ALA A 133 3.68 -2.50 2.39
CA ALA A 133 2.54 -3.37 2.65
C ALA A 133 1.25 -2.85 1.98
N ALA A 134 1.07 -1.51 1.92
CA ALA A 134 -0.07 -0.89 1.25
C ALA A 134 -0.20 -1.24 -0.24
N SER A 135 0.89 -1.59 -0.91
CA SER A 135 0.86 -2.00 -2.32
C SER A 135 -0.01 -3.23 -2.56
N ALA A 136 -0.14 -4.13 -1.57
CA ALA A 136 -1.03 -5.28 -1.66
C ALA A 136 -2.51 -4.87 -1.78
N ALA A 137 -2.96 -3.88 -0.98
CA ALA A 137 -4.30 -3.30 -1.14
C ALA A 137 -4.46 -2.55 -2.46
N CYS A 138 -3.46 -1.80 -2.90
CA CYS A 138 -3.52 -1.13 -4.21
C CYS A 138 -3.72 -2.14 -5.34
N ILE A 139 -3.05 -3.30 -5.28
CA ILE A 139 -3.22 -4.39 -6.26
C ILE A 139 -4.63 -5.00 -6.18
N GLY A 140 -5.13 -5.26 -4.98
CA GLY A 140 -6.50 -5.77 -4.79
C GLY A 140 -7.56 -4.82 -5.37
N LEU A 141 -7.46 -3.52 -5.04
CA LEU A 141 -8.34 -2.50 -5.61
C LEU A 141 -8.21 -2.39 -7.14
N ALA A 142 -6.99 -2.51 -7.66
CA ALA A 142 -6.73 -2.50 -9.10
C ALA A 142 -7.36 -3.70 -9.83
N ALA A 143 -7.60 -4.80 -9.12
CA ALA A 143 -8.32 -5.96 -9.63
C ALA A 143 -9.85 -5.87 -9.43
N GLY A 144 -10.36 -4.73 -8.95
CA GLY A 144 -11.78 -4.51 -8.70
C GLY A 144 -12.30 -5.12 -7.41
N TRP A 145 -11.43 -5.54 -6.48
CA TRP A 145 -11.90 -6.01 -5.17
C TRP A 145 -12.56 -4.88 -4.37
N PRO A 146 -13.57 -5.20 -3.54
CA PRO A 146 -14.09 -4.23 -2.60
C PRO A 146 -13.01 -3.69 -1.64
N PRO A 147 -13.18 -2.48 -1.06
CA PRO A 147 -12.14 -1.87 -0.21
C PRO A 147 -11.74 -2.69 1.02
N ALA A 148 -12.71 -3.33 1.69
CA ALA A 148 -12.44 -4.12 2.89
C ALA A 148 -11.47 -5.30 2.64
N PRO A 149 -11.74 -6.23 1.70
CA PRO A 149 -10.81 -7.33 1.42
C PRO A 149 -9.49 -6.87 0.81
N ALA A 150 -9.48 -5.77 0.05
CA ALA A 150 -8.23 -5.18 -0.41
C ALA A 150 -7.38 -4.68 0.78
N ALA A 151 -7.97 -3.99 1.75
CA ALA A 151 -7.28 -3.56 2.97
C ALA A 151 -6.75 -4.75 3.79
N THR A 152 -7.47 -5.87 3.81
CA THR A 152 -7.02 -7.12 4.45
C THR A 152 -5.71 -7.63 3.86
N LEU A 153 -5.47 -7.51 2.55
CA LEU A 153 -4.18 -7.89 1.93
C LEU A 153 -3.00 -7.12 2.55
N SER A 154 -3.17 -5.82 2.76
CA SER A 154 -2.16 -4.99 3.41
C SER A 154 -2.00 -5.33 4.88
N ALA A 155 -3.09 -5.57 5.60
CA ALA A 155 -3.05 -5.93 7.02
C ALA A 155 -2.31 -7.25 7.25
N VAL A 156 -2.63 -8.28 6.45
CA VAL A 156 -1.96 -9.58 6.45
C VAL A 156 -0.47 -9.40 6.14
N THR A 157 -0.13 -8.60 5.13
CA THR A 157 1.28 -8.34 4.78
C THR A 157 2.03 -7.58 5.89
N ALA A 158 1.41 -6.58 6.52
CA ALA A 158 1.99 -5.86 7.64
C ALA A 158 2.23 -6.78 8.85
N ALA A 159 1.26 -7.64 9.17
CA ALA A 159 1.37 -8.64 10.23
C ALA A 159 2.49 -9.65 9.98
N ARG A 160 2.88 -9.88 8.71
CA ARG A 160 4.02 -10.74 8.36
C ARG A 160 5.35 -9.99 8.37
N THR A 161 5.40 -8.78 7.84
CA THR A 161 6.66 -8.04 7.63
C THR A 161 7.20 -7.43 8.92
N LEU A 162 6.35 -6.85 9.79
CA LEU A 162 6.79 -6.17 11.00
C LEU A 162 7.50 -7.10 12.00
N PRO A 163 6.95 -8.27 12.38
CA PRO A 163 7.64 -9.17 13.30
C PRO A 163 8.92 -9.73 12.70
N ALA A 164 8.96 -9.95 11.39
CA ALA A 164 10.14 -10.43 10.68
C ALA A 164 11.28 -9.40 10.74
N VAL A 165 11.01 -8.12 10.47
CA VAL A 165 11.99 -7.03 10.60
C VAL A 165 12.59 -7.00 12.01
N LEU A 166 11.73 -7.02 13.04
CA LEU A 166 12.17 -6.98 14.44
C LEU A 166 12.99 -8.22 14.82
N THR A 167 12.56 -9.40 14.37
CA THR A 167 13.23 -10.68 14.65
C THR A 167 14.61 -10.74 14.01
N VAL A 168 14.71 -10.41 12.73
CA VAL A 168 15.99 -10.38 11.99
C VAL A 168 16.92 -9.34 12.59
N ARG A 169 16.41 -8.15 12.92
CA ARG A 169 17.21 -7.09 13.55
C ARG A 169 17.79 -7.55 14.88
N ALA A 170 16.97 -8.15 15.77
CA ALA A 170 17.43 -8.66 17.05
C ALA A 170 18.48 -9.77 16.89
N GLN A 171 18.30 -10.68 15.93
CA GLN A 171 19.28 -11.73 15.63
C GLN A 171 20.60 -11.16 15.12
N VAL A 172 20.57 -10.20 14.19
CA VAL A 172 21.77 -9.57 13.65
C VAL A 172 22.53 -8.79 14.72
N LEU A 173 21.83 -8.15 15.66
CA LEU A 173 22.45 -7.48 16.80
C LEU A 173 23.11 -8.48 17.75
N ARG A 174 22.42 -9.58 18.12
CA ARG A 174 22.99 -10.65 18.95
C ARG A 174 24.21 -11.32 18.31
N LEU A 175 24.19 -11.52 17.00
CA LEU A 175 25.34 -12.02 16.23
C LEU A 175 26.57 -11.10 16.33
N ARG A 176 26.37 -9.80 16.53
CA ARG A 176 27.43 -8.81 16.70
C ARG A 176 27.84 -8.63 18.16
N GLY A 177 27.35 -9.49 19.06
CA GLY A 177 27.64 -9.41 20.49
C GLY A 177 26.89 -8.31 21.24
N ALA A 178 25.87 -7.70 20.63
CA ALA A 178 25.03 -6.73 21.33
C ALA A 178 23.91 -7.43 22.11
N ASP A 179 23.62 -6.93 23.30
CA ASP A 179 22.51 -7.39 24.15
C ASP A 179 21.16 -6.90 23.59
N ALA A 180 20.68 -7.55 22.53
CA ALA A 180 19.35 -7.29 22.00
C ALA A 180 18.31 -8.16 22.73
N SER A 181 17.39 -7.50 23.43
CA SER A 181 16.29 -8.16 24.13
C SER A 181 15.34 -8.90 23.16
N PRO A 182 14.93 -10.13 23.46
CA PRO A 182 13.95 -10.87 22.66
C PRO A 182 12.51 -10.38 22.87
N VAL A 183 12.26 -9.49 23.84
CA VAL A 183 10.90 -9.10 24.24
C VAL A 183 10.16 -8.38 23.11
N SER A 184 10.76 -7.32 22.55
CA SER A 184 10.13 -6.53 21.48
C SER A 184 9.72 -7.38 20.26
N PRO A 185 10.60 -8.20 19.66
CA PRO A 185 10.19 -9.05 18.55
C PRO A 185 9.18 -10.14 18.96
N SER A 186 9.24 -10.66 20.19
CA SER A 186 8.26 -11.64 20.69
C SER A 186 6.86 -11.05 20.82
N VAL A 187 6.75 -9.84 21.36
CA VAL A 187 5.48 -9.10 21.45
C VAL A 187 4.91 -8.84 20.06
N ALA A 188 5.75 -8.44 19.10
CA ALA A 188 5.30 -8.23 17.72
C ALA A 188 4.78 -9.51 17.06
N GLN A 189 5.44 -10.66 17.29
CA GLN A 189 4.97 -11.97 16.78
C GLN A 189 3.62 -12.36 17.39
N ALA A 190 3.43 -12.14 18.71
CA ALA A 190 2.17 -12.42 19.38
C ALA A 190 1.06 -11.48 18.89
N ALA A 191 1.34 -10.19 18.77
CA ALA A 191 0.39 -9.19 18.27
C ALA A 191 -0.05 -9.48 16.83
N ALA A 192 0.87 -9.91 15.96
CA ALA A 192 0.56 -10.31 14.59
C ALA A 192 -0.37 -11.53 14.54
N LEU A 193 -0.13 -12.56 15.37
CA LEU A 193 -1.01 -13.72 15.48
C LEU A 193 -2.41 -13.32 15.95
N VAL A 194 -2.49 -12.50 17.00
CA VAL A 194 -3.78 -11.99 17.52
C VAL A 194 -4.52 -11.18 16.47
N ALA A 195 -3.83 -10.31 15.72
CA ALA A 195 -4.44 -9.52 14.66
C ALA A 195 -5.02 -10.41 13.54
N VAL A 196 -4.29 -11.44 13.10
CA VAL A 196 -4.78 -12.38 12.08
C VAL A 196 -5.93 -13.24 12.60
N ALA A 197 -5.88 -13.66 13.87
CA ALA A 197 -6.99 -14.36 14.51
C ALA A 197 -8.24 -13.48 14.59
N ALA A 198 -8.10 -12.21 14.97
CA ALA A 198 -9.21 -11.26 15.00
C ALA A 198 -9.83 -11.04 13.61
N LEU A 199 -9.01 -10.96 12.55
CA LEU A 199 -9.49 -10.90 11.17
C LEU A 199 -10.26 -12.18 10.77
N ALA A 200 -9.86 -13.35 11.30
CA ALA A 200 -10.56 -14.60 11.02
C ALA A 200 -11.93 -14.66 11.72
N VAL A 201 -12.06 -14.09 12.93
CA VAL A 201 -13.33 -14.01 13.67
C VAL A 201 -14.40 -13.24 12.91
N VAL A 202 -14.00 -12.17 12.19
CA VAL A 202 -14.91 -11.37 11.35
C VAL A 202 -14.99 -11.87 9.90
N ASP A 203 -14.51 -13.10 9.63
CA ASP A 203 -14.48 -13.76 8.32
C ASP A 203 -13.75 -12.96 7.21
N ALA A 204 -12.89 -12.01 7.57
CA ALA A 204 -12.08 -11.26 6.61
C ALA A 204 -10.94 -12.11 6.01
N VAL A 205 -10.47 -13.11 6.77
CA VAL A 205 -9.46 -14.08 6.32
C VAL A 205 -9.90 -15.51 6.65
N PRO A 206 -9.45 -16.53 5.89
CA PRO A 206 -9.75 -17.91 6.25
C PRO A 206 -8.97 -18.33 7.49
N VAL A 207 -9.58 -19.15 8.36
CA VAL A 207 -8.95 -19.70 9.58
C VAL A 207 -7.60 -20.38 9.33
N ARG A 208 -7.39 -20.89 8.11
CA ARG A 208 -6.10 -21.48 7.68
C ARG A 208 -4.92 -20.51 7.82
N LEU A 209 -5.13 -19.19 7.68
CA LEU A 209 -4.07 -18.21 7.92
C LEU A 209 -3.66 -18.16 9.40
N VAL A 210 -4.58 -18.40 10.34
CA VAL A 210 -4.23 -18.40 11.77
C VAL A 210 -3.19 -19.48 12.06
N TRP A 211 -3.31 -20.66 11.46
CA TRP A 211 -2.32 -21.74 11.60
C TRP A 211 -0.95 -21.38 11.02
N ILE A 212 -0.92 -20.69 9.87
CA ILE A 212 0.32 -20.20 9.27
C ILE A 212 1.00 -19.19 10.20
N TRP A 213 0.25 -18.23 10.76
CA TRP A 213 0.81 -17.25 11.69
C TRP A 213 1.23 -17.89 13.00
N ALA A 214 0.49 -18.87 13.52
CA ALA A 214 0.89 -19.62 14.72
C ALA A 214 2.23 -20.34 14.51
N ALA A 215 2.42 -20.99 13.35
CA ALA A 215 3.69 -21.61 12.98
C ALA A 215 4.83 -20.60 12.84
N LEU A 216 4.57 -19.42 12.27
CA LEU A 216 5.56 -18.34 12.16
C LEU A 216 5.93 -17.76 13.52
N THR A 217 4.96 -17.55 14.40
CA THR A 217 5.18 -17.11 15.79
C THR A 217 6.02 -18.14 16.52
N ALA A 218 5.68 -19.42 16.46
CA ALA A 218 6.46 -20.49 17.08
C ALA A 218 7.91 -20.53 16.55
N ARG A 219 8.10 -20.44 15.23
CA ARG A 219 9.42 -20.37 14.59
C ARG A 219 10.21 -19.14 15.05
N GLY A 220 9.57 -17.97 15.09
CA GLY A 220 10.17 -16.72 15.52
C GLY A 220 10.62 -16.77 16.98
N LEU A 221 9.74 -17.23 17.87
CA LEU A 221 10.02 -17.38 19.30
C LEU A 221 11.13 -18.40 19.55
N TRP A 222 11.12 -19.54 18.86
CA TRP A 222 12.22 -20.52 18.93
C TRP A 222 13.54 -19.85 18.54
N SER A 223 13.56 -19.11 17.43
CA SER A 223 14.78 -18.49 16.94
C SER A 223 15.30 -17.37 17.86
N LEU A 224 14.42 -16.71 18.60
CA LEU A 224 14.77 -15.66 19.57
C LEU A 224 15.27 -16.23 20.90
N HIS A 225 14.61 -17.27 21.44
CA HIS A 225 14.95 -17.83 22.75
C HIS A 225 15.98 -18.97 22.68
N GLY A 226 16.23 -19.49 21.48
CA GLY A 226 17.29 -20.45 21.23
C GLY A 226 18.69 -19.86 21.36
N ARG A 227 19.68 -20.77 21.34
CA ARG A 227 21.10 -20.41 21.29
C ARG A 227 21.41 -19.59 20.04
N VAL A 228 22.28 -18.59 20.19
CA VAL A 228 22.74 -17.77 19.06
C VAL A 228 23.42 -18.68 18.04
N ARG A 229 22.85 -18.77 16.85
CA ARG A 229 23.45 -19.51 15.73
C ARG A 229 24.50 -18.62 15.10
N HIS A 230 25.80 -18.96 15.22
CA HIS A 230 26.88 -18.23 14.55
C HIS A 230 26.87 -18.51 13.04
N VAL A 231 26.01 -17.80 12.32
CA VAL A 231 25.92 -17.84 10.86
C VAL A 231 26.17 -16.45 10.27
N ARG A 232 26.53 -16.41 8.99
CA ARG A 232 26.65 -15.14 8.25
C ARG A 232 25.31 -14.40 8.29
N PRO A 233 25.26 -13.09 8.63
CA PRO A 233 24.01 -12.31 8.67
C PRO A 233 23.19 -12.38 7.37
N GLN A 234 23.87 -12.50 6.23
CA GLN A 234 23.23 -12.64 4.91
C GLN A 234 22.34 -13.89 4.82
N ARG A 235 22.75 -14.99 5.46
CA ARG A 235 22.00 -16.25 5.45
C ARG A 235 20.67 -16.10 6.17
N ILE A 236 20.65 -15.43 7.32
CA ILE A 236 19.41 -15.11 8.06
C ILE A 236 18.46 -14.30 7.18
N GLY A 237 18.98 -13.28 6.50
CA GLY A 237 18.18 -12.45 5.60
C GLY A 237 17.58 -13.24 4.43
N ILE A 238 18.35 -14.14 3.81
CA ILE A 238 17.90 -14.98 2.70
C ILE A 238 16.86 -16.01 3.17
N GLU A 239 17.08 -16.65 4.32
CA GLU A 239 16.13 -17.62 4.90
C GLU A 239 14.78 -16.92 5.21
N GLU A 240 14.82 -15.73 5.81
CA GLU A 240 13.60 -14.97 6.11
C GLU A 240 12.90 -14.47 4.84
N LEU A 241 13.66 -14.09 3.81
CA LEU A 241 13.13 -13.75 2.49
C LEU A 241 12.39 -14.93 1.84
N LEU A 242 12.99 -16.13 1.84
CA LEU A 242 12.39 -17.32 1.22
C LEU A 242 11.12 -17.74 1.96
N VAL A 243 11.17 -17.77 3.30
CA VAL A 243 9.98 -18.04 4.11
C VAL A 243 8.91 -16.98 3.87
N GLY A 244 9.29 -15.71 3.78
CA GLY A 244 8.39 -14.60 3.48
C GLY A 244 7.68 -14.74 2.15
N LEU A 245 8.42 -15.01 1.08
CA LEU A 245 7.87 -15.24 -0.26
C LEU A 245 6.92 -16.43 -0.31
N MET A 246 7.27 -17.54 0.35
CA MET A 246 6.43 -18.72 0.43
C MET A 246 5.10 -18.43 1.14
N VAL A 247 5.17 -17.78 2.30
CA VAL A 247 3.98 -17.37 3.07
C VAL A 247 3.15 -16.37 2.29
N ALA A 248 3.79 -15.42 1.62
CA ALA A 248 3.12 -14.42 0.78
C ALA A 248 2.29 -15.09 -0.33
N LEU A 249 2.90 -16.03 -1.05
CA LEU A 249 2.24 -16.77 -2.13
C LEU A 249 1.05 -17.58 -1.59
N VAL A 250 1.27 -18.38 -0.54
CA VAL A 250 0.22 -19.21 0.05
C VAL A 250 -0.91 -18.35 0.61
N SER A 251 -0.58 -17.24 1.28
CA SER A 251 -1.58 -16.32 1.84
C SER A 251 -2.41 -15.65 0.74
N GLY A 252 -1.77 -15.22 -0.35
CA GLY A 252 -2.46 -14.65 -1.51
C GLY A 252 -3.45 -15.64 -2.13
N LEU A 253 -3.01 -16.88 -2.39
CA LEU A 253 -3.88 -17.94 -2.93
C LEU A 253 -5.06 -18.27 -2.00
N LEU A 254 -4.81 -18.36 -0.69
CA LEU A 254 -5.84 -18.62 0.30
C LEU A 254 -6.87 -17.48 0.38
N LEU A 255 -6.43 -16.22 0.29
CA LEU A 255 -7.30 -15.05 0.28
C LEU A 255 -8.11 -14.96 -1.01
N SER A 256 -7.52 -15.32 -2.16
CA SER A 256 -8.24 -15.42 -3.44
C SER A 256 -9.43 -16.38 -3.35
N GLY A 257 -9.16 -17.62 -2.89
CA GLY A 257 -10.21 -18.63 -2.72
C GLY A 257 -11.22 -18.29 -1.62
N HIS A 258 -10.82 -17.52 -0.61
CA HIS A 258 -11.75 -17.03 0.42
C HIS A 258 -12.71 -15.98 -0.15
N GLN A 259 -12.17 -14.98 -0.87
CA GLN A 259 -12.98 -13.95 -1.51
C GLN A 259 -13.96 -14.53 -2.55
N ALA A 260 -13.52 -15.47 -3.39
CA ALA A 260 -14.39 -16.12 -4.35
C ALA A 260 -15.60 -16.81 -3.68
N ARG A 261 -15.40 -17.45 -2.52
CA ARG A 261 -16.47 -18.09 -1.74
C ARG A 261 -17.46 -17.07 -1.16
N ILE A 262 -16.96 -15.97 -0.59
CA ILE A 262 -17.82 -14.90 -0.05
C ILE A 262 -18.67 -14.27 -1.16
N SER A 263 -18.06 -13.97 -2.32
CA SER A 263 -18.76 -13.40 -3.48
C SER A 263 -19.86 -14.35 -3.98
N ALA A 264 -19.59 -15.65 -4.08
CA ALA A 264 -20.58 -16.64 -4.50
C ALA A 264 -21.76 -16.74 -3.52
N ALA A 265 -21.49 -16.76 -2.21
CA ALA A 265 -22.54 -16.82 -1.18
C ALA A 265 -23.47 -15.59 -1.19
N THR A 266 -22.90 -14.42 -1.48
CA THR A 266 -23.66 -13.17 -1.59
C THR A 266 -24.61 -13.22 -2.79
N ILE A 267 -24.14 -13.67 -3.96
CA ILE A 267 -24.94 -13.81 -5.17
C ILE A 267 -26.11 -14.78 -4.95
N SER A 268 -25.86 -15.95 -4.34
CA SER A 268 -26.90 -16.95 -4.05
C SER A 268 -27.98 -16.41 -3.10
N THR A 269 -27.58 -15.62 -2.10
CA THR A 269 -28.52 -15.02 -1.14
C THR A 269 -29.40 -13.95 -1.79
N THR A 270 -28.84 -13.14 -2.69
CA THR A 270 -29.60 -12.14 -3.45
C THR A 270 -30.57 -12.80 -4.43
N ALA A 271 -30.16 -13.88 -5.10
CA ALA A 271 -31.01 -14.61 -6.04
C ALA A 271 -32.17 -15.37 -5.35
N ALA A 272 -31.96 -15.86 -4.12
CA ALA A 272 -32.96 -16.58 -3.34
C ALA A 272 -34.01 -15.68 -2.65
N ARG A 273 -33.90 -14.35 -2.77
CA ARG A 273 -34.91 -13.42 -2.26
C ARG A 273 -35.98 -13.27 -3.35
N PRO A 274 -37.12 -14.00 -3.31
CA PRO A 274 -38.18 -13.79 -4.29
C PRO A 274 -38.56 -12.32 -4.24
N ALA A 275 -38.74 -11.71 -5.40
CA ALA A 275 -39.39 -10.42 -5.51
C ALA A 275 -40.71 -10.55 -4.74
N ARG A 276 -40.75 -10.05 -3.50
CA ARG A 276 -42.01 -9.63 -2.89
C ARG A 276 -42.46 -8.50 -3.78
N GLY A 277 -43.12 -8.88 -4.87
CA GLY A 277 -43.93 -7.99 -5.65
C GLY A 277 -44.81 -7.27 -4.65
N TYR A 278 -44.64 -5.95 -4.60
CA TYR A 278 -45.76 -5.10 -4.30
C TYR A 278 -46.84 -5.47 -5.32
N ALA A 279 -47.68 -6.43 -4.96
CA ALA A 279 -48.97 -6.62 -5.58
C ALA A 279 -49.78 -5.37 -5.22
N VAL A 280 -49.62 -4.32 -6.02
CA VAL A 280 -50.59 -3.24 -6.08
C VAL A 280 -51.84 -3.89 -6.66
N ALA A 281 -52.83 -4.11 -5.81
CA ALA A 281 -54.15 -4.57 -6.21
C ALA A 281 -54.72 -3.64 -7.30
N PRO A 282 -55.41 -4.16 -8.32
CA PRO A 282 -56.08 -3.32 -9.29
C PRO A 282 -57.27 -2.65 -8.58
N ALA A 283 -57.17 -1.35 -8.32
CA ALA A 283 -58.32 -0.56 -7.91
C ALA A 283 -59.31 -0.54 -9.08
N ALA A 284 -60.42 -1.25 -8.90
CA ALA A 284 -61.54 -1.28 -9.80
C ALA A 284 -62.14 0.12 -9.96
N SER A 285 -62.65 0.35 -11.16
CA SER A 285 -63.32 1.55 -11.62
C SER A 285 -64.45 2.03 -10.70
N MET A 286 -64.46 3.33 -10.39
CA MET A 286 -65.70 4.08 -10.25
C MET A 286 -65.58 5.38 -11.04
N VAL A 287 -66.23 5.38 -12.20
CA VAL A 287 -66.56 6.55 -12.99
C VAL A 287 -67.79 7.21 -12.36
N ASN A 288 -67.71 8.50 -12.04
CA ASN A 288 -68.77 9.47 -12.34
C ASN A 288 -68.26 10.91 -12.24
N THR A 289 -67.94 11.45 -13.43
CA THR A 289 -68.37 12.71 -14.03
C THR A 289 -69.02 13.78 -13.14
N VAL A 290 -68.57 15.04 -13.24
CA VAL A 290 -69.35 16.24 -13.67
C VAL A 290 -68.73 17.56 -13.17
N THR A 291 -68.23 18.37 -14.14
CA THR A 291 -68.19 19.87 -14.24
C THR A 291 -67.42 20.70 -13.19
N THR A 292 -66.76 21.83 -13.45
CA THR A 292 -66.83 22.86 -14.51
C THR A 292 -65.68 23.88 -14.33
N ASN A 293 -65.30 24.55 -15.43
CA ASN A 293 -64.76 25.93 -15.54
C ASN A 293 -63.37 26.26 -14.97
N ALA A 294 -62.57 27.17 -15.53
CA ALA A 294 -62.50 27.90 -16.80
C ALA A 294 -61.29 28.86 -16.72
N ARG A 295 -60.76 29.28 -17.89
CA ARG A 295 -59.80 30.40 -18.13
C ARG A 295 -58.36 30.13 -17.68
N GLY A 296 -57.30 30.40 -18.43
CA GLY A 296 -57.04 31.28 -19.57
C GLY A 296 -55.53 31.61 -19.56
N PRO A 297 -54.94 32.20 -20.63
CA PRO A 297 -53.63 31.76 -21.12
C PRO A 297 -52.53 32.87 -21.16
N ILE A 298 -51.36 32.50 -21.70
CA ILE A 298 -50.30 33.32 -22.34
C ILE A 298 -49.16 33.84 -21.44
N GLY A 299 -47.91 33.71 -21.93
CA GLY A 299 -46.82 34.60 -21.52
C GLY A 299 -45.38 34.15 -21.82
N HIS A 300 -44.89 34.42 -23.03
CA HIS A 300 -43.48 34.37 -23.43
C HIS A 300 -42.58 35.33 -22.61
N SER A 301 -41.28 35.00 -22.44
CA SER A 301 -40.13 35.81 -22.94
C SER A 301 -38.76 35.42 -22.33
N ASN A 302 -37.80 35.14 -23.21
CA ASN A 302 -36.33 35.27 -23.05
C ASN A 302 -35.94 36.77 -23.26
N PRO A 303 -34.67 37.23 -23.39
CA PRO A 303 -33.39 36.98 -22.70
C PRO A 303 -32.68 38.31 -22.22
N SER A 304 -31.43 38.18 -21.73
CA SER A 304 -30.30 39.15 -21.84
C SER A 304 -30.17 40.38 -20.92
N THR A 305 -28.98 40.53 -20.29
CA THR A 305 -28.02 41.67 -20.31
C THR A 305 -27.13 41.61 -19.04
N MET A 306 -25.79 41.53 -19.11
CA MET A 306 -24.72 42.45 -19.59
C MET A 306 -24.14 43.34 -18.48
N ARG A 307 -22.79 43.52 -18.53
CA ARG A 307 -21.88 44.48 -17.85
C ARG A 307 -21.27 44.02 -16.51
N SER A 308 -19.96 43.76 -16.42
CA SER A 308 -18.75 44.60 -16.63
C SER A 308 -18.50 45.64 -15.53
N ARG A 309 -17.38 45.49 -14.80
CA ARG A 309 -16.33 46.51 -14.53
C ARG A 309 -15.27 45.88 -13.60
N SER A 310 -14.01 45.73 -14.00
CA SER A 310 -12.93 46.72 -14.17
C SER A 310 -12.25 47.12 -12.86
N ARG A 311 -10.93 46.83 -12.79
CA ARG A 311 -9.81 47.69 -12.32
C ARG A 311 -9.86 48.12 -10.84
N SER A 312 -8.78 48.29 -10.09
CA SER A 312 -7.34 48.43 -10.34
C SER A 312 -6.63 48.50 -8.97
N SER A 313 -5.43 47.93 -8.86
CA SER A 313 -4.16 48.64 -8.56
C SER A 313 -3.86 49.04 -7.11
N VAL A 314 -2.54 49.11 -6.84
CA VAL A 314 -1.85 49.86 -5.76
C VAL A 314 -1.71 49.03 -4.45
N ASN A 315 -0.56 48.87 -3.77
CA ASN A 315 0.75 49.52 -3.81
C ASN A 315 1.86 48.62 -3.23
N ARG A 316 3.05 48.75 -3.83
CA ARG A 316 4.39 49.00 -3.22
C ARG A 316 4.77 48.41 -1.84
N ARG A 317 5.79 47.54 -1.89
CA ARG A 317 7.00 47.47 -1.03
C ARG A 317 7.55 48.89 -0.65
N PRO A 318 8.34 49.11 0.42
CA PRO A 318 9.68 48.50 0.53
C PRO A 318 10.36 48.37 1.93
N THR A 319 11.48 47.61 1.92
CA THR A 319 12.77 47.81 2.63
C THR A 319 12.80 48.02 4.16
N SER A 320 13.49 47.15 4.91
CA SER A 320 14.86 47.34 5.48
C SER A 320 14.74 47.06 6.98
N ALA A 321 15.69 46.57 7.77
CA ALA A 321 17.08 46.11 7.68
C ALA A 321 17.36 45.36 9.02
N PRO A 322 18.51 44.68 9.19
CA PRO A 322 18.83 43.85 10.34
C PRO A 322 19.66 44.60 11.40
N THR A 323 19.62 44.16 12.65
CA THR A 323 20.69 44.47 13.63
C THR A 323 20.80 43.43 14.75
N ARG A 324 22.04 42.93 14.86
CA ARG A 324 22.79 42.39 16.02
C ARG A 324 22.39 41.06 16.64
#